data_AF-X6PDC1-F1
#
_entry.id   AF-X6PDC1-F1
#
_cell.length_a   1.000
_cell.length_b   1.000
_cell.length_c   1.000
_cell.angle_alpha   90.00
_cell.angle_beta   90.00
_cell.angle_gamma   90.00
#
_symmetry.space_group_name_H-M   'P 1'
#
loop_
_entity.id
_entity.type
_entity.pdbx_description
1 polymer ?
#
loop_
_entity_poly.entity_id
_entity_poly.type
_entity_poly.pdbx_seq_one_letter_code
_entity_poly.pdbx_strand_id
1 'polypeptide(L)'
;MGNFGPCFGLGSSKKEKLLPKDVPEQKTDVASKVVSVSVDNEDTEEFDEFKRTISQAFWAFSGYSKFKKTNIYLRQNEISKFLEICNITEPSEEVIFHEMDSEIVDNQISYSEFVNYFCDPNTNPGCYSLQKYMEQQTNFQILREALRILEVCNSLLDESSNAPHANTGTPNNNKSEFTGRITYKQFQKFADELLHLDPGQTEELWYQIDADDSGDIRIDELFDWLKTQLLKGQIEKDETTGALTLNQQQS
;
A
#
# COMPACT_ATOMS: atom_id res chain seq x y z
N MET A 1 -6.78 16.41 -30.88
CA MET A 1 -8.20 16.61 -30.52
C MET A 1 -8.87 15.25 -30.53
N GLY A 2 -8.88 14.57 -29.39
CA GLY A 2 -9.48 13.25 -29.21
C GLY A 2 -10.49 13.33 -28.08
N ASN A 3 -11.76 13.14 -28.41
CA ASN A 3 -12.88 13.05 -27.49
C ASN A 3 -12.79 11.75 -26.69
N PHE A 4 -12.64 11.84 -25.37
CA PHE A 4 -13.00 10.77 -24.44
C PHE A 4 -14.24 11.24 -23.67
N GLY A 5 -15.39 10.63 -23.97
CA GLY A 5 -16.62 10.86 -23.22
C GLY A 5 -16.63 10.05 -21.92
N PRO A 6 -17.29 10.53 -20.85
CA PRO A 6 -17.44 9.78 -19.62
C PRO A 6 -18.69 8.88 -19.70
N CYS A 7 -18.49 7.58 -19.48
CA CYS A 7 -19.56 6.60 -19.29
C CYS A 7 -19.48 6.03 -17.87
N PHE A 8 -20.06 6.71 -16.90
CA PHE A 8 -20.49 6.09 -15.64
C PHE A 8 -21.89 6.61 -15.30
N GLY A 9 -22.88 5.79 -15.63
CA GLY A 9 -24.27 6.01 -15.24
C GLY A 9 -24.51 5.43 -13.85
N LEU A 10 -24.63 6.27 -12.85
CA LEU A 10 -25.14 5.89 -11.52
C LEU A 10 -26.66 5.69 -11.61
N GLY A 11 -27.08 4.44 -11.47
CA GLY A 11 -28.49 4.06 -11.43
C GLY A 11 -29.18 4.56 -10.16
N SER A 12 -30.11 5.52 -10.32
CA SER A 12 -31.07 5.90 -9.28
C SER A 12 -32.23 4.90 -9.23
N SER A 13 -32.32 4.10 -8.17
CA SER A 13 -33.52 3.29 -7.90
C SER A 13 -34.45 4.02 -6.92
N LYS A 14 -35.53 4.60 -7.49
CA LYS A 14 -36.69 5.11 -6.76
C LYS A 14 -37.51 3.96 -6.17
N LYS A 15 -37.91 4.13 -4.90
CA LYS A 15 -38.92 3.34 -4.21
C LYS A 15 -40.29 3.52 -4.87
N GLU A 16 -40.96 2.43 -5.20
CA GLU A 16 -42.42 2.43 -5.37
C GLU A 16 -43.03 1.18 -4.72
N LYS A 17 -43.89 1.43 -3.73
CA LYS A 17 -44.70 0.43 -3.03
C LYS A 17 -45.89 0.08 -3.93
N LEU A 18 -46.19 -1.22 -4.09
CA LEU A 18 -47.56 -1.74 -4.18
C LEU A 18 -47.56 -3.28 -4.08
N LEU A 19 -48.23 -3.79 -3.04
CA LEU A 19 -48.76 -5.15 -2.87
C LEU A 19 -50.28 -5.09 -3.12
N PRO A 20 -51.05 -6.21 -3.20
CA PRO A 20 -50.68 -7.64 -3.33
C PRO A 20 -51.50 -8.39 -4.42
N LYS A 21 -51.12 -9.63 -4.75
CA LYS A 21 -52.05 -10.77 -4.93
C LYS A 21 -51.34 -12.12 -5.12
N ASP A 22 -52.03 -13.14 -4.64
CA ASP A 22 -51.64 -14.52 -4.32
C ASP A 22 -51.45 -15.49 -5.52
N VAL A 23 -50.48 -16.41 -5.36
CA VAL A 23 -50.45 -17.87 -5.71
C VAL A 23 -50.39 -18.27 -7.22
N PRO A 24 -49.75 -19.38 -7.67
CA PRO A 24 -49.19 -20.54 -6.94
C PRO A 24 -47.69 -20.88 -7.20
N GLU A 25 -47.18 -21.71 -6.28
CA GLU A 25 -45.87 -22.39 -6.30
C GLU A 25 -45.64 -23.22 -7.56
N GLN A 26 -44.51 -22.98 -8.23
CA GLN A 26 -43.92 -23.89 -9.20
C GLN A 26 -42.44 -24.06 -8.88
N LYS A 27 -42.10 -25.19 -8.25
CA LYS A 27 -40.72 -25.63 -8.01
C LYS A 27 -40.08 -25.99 -9.35
N THR A 28 -39.11 -25.18 -9.78
CA THR A 28 -38.14 -25.58 -10.80
C THR A 28 -36.76 -25.54 -10.17
N ASP A 29 -36.22 -26.74 -9.90
CA ASP A 29 -34.82 -26.98 -9.63
C ASP A 29 -34.00 -26.56 -10.85
N VAL A 30 -33.43 -25.36 -10.81
CA VAL A 30 -32.38 -24.95 -11.74
C VAL A 30 -31.07 -25.09 -10.98
N ALA A 31 -30.39 -26.20 -11.24
CA ALA A 31 -29.02 -26.42 -10.81
C ALA A 31 -28.15 -25.31 -11.40
N SER A 32 -27.82 -24.32 -10.55
CA SER A 32 -26.77 -23.35 -10.81
C SER A 32 -25.45 -24.11 -10.99
N LYS A 33 -25.12 -24.33 -12.25
CA LYS A 33 -23.82 -24.81 -12.69
C LYS A 33 -22.83 -23.70 -12.35
N VAL A 34 -22.19 -23.83 -11.17
CA VAL A 34 -21.05 -23.02 -10.77
C VAL A 34 -19.99 -23.23 -11.84
N VAL A 35 -19.84 -22.25 -12.72
CA VAL A 35 -18.75 -22.18 -13.68
C VAL A 35 -17.52 -21.91 -12.84
N SER A 36 -16.81 -22.98 -12.48
CA SER A 36 -15.46 -22.90 -11.95
C SER A 36 -14.58 -22.36 -13.09
N VAL A 37 -14.46 -21.04 -13.15
CA VAL A 37 -13.46 -20.36 -13.96
C VAL A 37 -12.12 -20.84 -13.42
N SER A 38 -11.40 -21.59 -14.25
CA SER A 38 -10.00 -21.94 -14.01
C SER A 38 -9.22 -20.64 -14.08
N VAL A 39 -8.98 -20.03 -12.93
CA VAL A 39 -8.09 -18.89 -12.78
C VAL A 39 -6.69 -19.41 -13.05
N ASP A 40 -6.04 -18.86 -14.07
CA ASP A 40 -4.65 -19.17 -14.40
C ASP A 40 -3.77 -18.77 -13.19
N ASN A 41 -2.78 -19.60 -12.84
CA ASN A 41 -1.99 -19.41 -11.62
C ASN A 41 -1.25 -18.05 -11.58
N GLU A 42 -0.94 -17.45 -12.73
CA GLU A 42 -0.24 -16.16 -12.84
C GLU A 42 -1.08 -15.00 -12.28
N ASP A 43 -2.39 -14.98 -12.55
CA ASP A 43 -3.31 -13.94 -12.04
C ASP A 43 -3.44 -13.98 -10.51
N THR A 44 -3.19 -15.15 -9.90
CA THR A 44 -3.26 -15.32 -8.45
C THR A 44 -2.02 -14.73 -7.76
N GLU A 45 -0.83 -14.92 -8.33
CA GLU A 45 0.42 -14.38 -7.79
C GLU A 45 0.48 -12.86 -7.87
N GLU A 46 0.05 -12.27 -9.00
CA GLU A 46 0.00 -10.80 -9.18
C GLU A 46 -0.95 -10.15 -8.15
N PHE A 47 -2.10 -10.77 -7.91
CA PHE A 47 -3.06 -10.30 -6.92
C PHE A 47 -2.53 -10.37 -5.49
N ASP A 48 -1.83 -11.47 -5.14
CA ASP A 48 -1.21 -11.63 -3.83
C ASP A 48 -0.10 -10.58 -3.61
N GLU A 49 0.67 -10.24 -4.65
CA GLU A 49 1.67 -9.17 -4.59
C GLU A 49 1.02 -7.79 -4.41
N PHE A 50 -0.03 -7.47 -5.17
CA PHE A 50 -0.77 -6.22 -4.99
C PHE A 50 -1.32 -6.10 -3.56
N LYS A 51 -1.98 -7.16 -3.06
CA LYS A 51 -2.49 -7.20 -1.70
C LYS A 51 -1.40 -7.01 -0.66
N ARG A 52 -0.22 -7.60 -0.87
CA ARG A 52 0.96 -7.38 -0.02
C ARG A 52 1.39 -5.91 -0.03
N THR A 53 1.48 -5.28 -1.20
CA THR A 53 1.81 -3.84 -1.33
C THR A 53 0.81 -2.98 -0.57
N ILE A 54 -0.50 -3.21 -0.74
CA ILE A 54 -1.55 -2.46 -0.03
C ILE A 54 -1.42 -2.67 1.49
N SER A 55 -1.17 -3.91 1.92
CA SER A 55 -0.97 -4.22 3.34
C SER A 55 0.25 -3.48 3.92
N GLN A 56 1.37 -3.44 3.20
CA GLN A 56 2.57 -2.70 3.61
C GLN A 56 2.30 -1.18 3.66
N ALA A 57 1.56 -0.64 2.69
CA ALA A 57 1.17 0.76 2.67
C ALA A 57 0.39 1.14 3.93
N PHE A 58 -0.58 0.32 4.37
CA PHE A 58 -1.31 0.58 5.62
C PHE A 58 -0.36 0.82 6.81
N TRP A 59 0.62 -0.07 6.99
CA TRP A 59 1.59 0.04 8.08
C TRP A 59 2.53 1.23 7.92
N ALA A 60 2.87 1.55 6.67
CA ALA A 60 3.73 2.70 6.35
C ALA A 60 3.06 4.03 6.71
N PHE A 61 1.80 4.22 6.32
CA PHE A 61 1.07 5.47 6.53
C PHE A 61 0.53 5.62 7.95
N SER A 62 0.17 4.54 8.62
CA SER A 62 -0.38 4.61 9.99
C SER A 62 0.65 5.01 11.04
N GLY A 63 1.95 4.86 10.70
CA GLY A 63 3.07 5.19 11.56
C GLY A 63 3.05 4.35 12.83
N TYR A 64 3.81 3.26 12.84
CA TYR A 64 3.88 2.41 14.02
C TYR A 64 4.45 3.19 15.20
N SER A 65 3.69 3.26 16.29
CA SER A 65 4.16 3.77 17.57
C SER A 65 4.23 2.61 18.54
N LYS A 66 5.36 2.46 19.23
CA LYS A 66 5.54 1.51 20.35
C LYS A 66 4.47 1.64 21.44
N PHE A 67 3.77 2.77 21.50
CA PHE A 67 2.66 3.03 22.43
C PHE A 67 1.27 2.72 21.84
N LYS A 68 1.16 2.49 20.52
CA LYS A 68 -0.09 2.14 19.79
C LYS A 68 -0.21 0.63 19.49
N LYS A 69 0.42 -0.25 20.28
CA LYS A 69 0.46 -1.70 20.00
C LYS A 69 -0.90 -2.38 19.82
N THR A 70 -1.99 -1.76 20.24
CA THR A 70 -3.33 -2.38 20.24
C THR A 70 -4.34 -1.72 19.32
N ASN A 71 -4.03 -0.58 18.70
CA ASN A 71 -5.03 0.25 17.99
C ASN A 71 -4.36 1.13 16.93
N ILE A 72 -4.05 0.53 15.78
CA ILE A 72 -3.44 1.22 14.63
C ILE A 72 -4.54 1.42 13.58
N TYR A 73 -4.77 2.68 13.24
CA TYR A 73 -5.78 3.11 12.29
C TYR A 73 -5.22 4.24 11.42
N LEU A 74 -5.76 4.38 10.21
CA LEU A 74 -5.55 5.54 9.35
C LEU A 74 -6.69 6.53 9.58
N ARG A 75 -6.37 7.83 9.64
CA ARG A 75 -7.36 8.90 9.62
C ARG A 75 -7.40 9.49 8.21
N GLN A 76 -8.29 10.45 8.04
CA GLN A 76 -8.54 11.08 6.75
C GLN A 76 -7.27 11.66 6.12
N ASN A 77 -6.39 12.30 6.90
CA ASN A 77 -5.15 12.87 6.37
C ASN A 77 -4.18 11.79 5.85
N GLU A 78 -4.05 10.65 6.55
CA GLU A 78 -3.19 9.56 6.06
C GLU A 78 -3.76 8.91 4.79
N ILE A 79 -5.09 8.72 4.73
CA ILE A 79 -5.76 8.23 3.52
C ILE A 79 -5.59 9.20 2.36
N SER A 80 -5.81 10.50 2.59
CA SER A 80 -5.66 11.54 1.56
C SER A 80 -4.26 11.53 0.96
N LYS A 81 -3.22 11.41 1.82
CA LYS A 81 -1.82 11.32 1.37
C LYS A 81 -1.55 10.05 0.55
N PHE A 82 -2.10 8.91 0.95
CA PHE A 82 -1.99 7.67 0.18
C PHE A 82 -2.67 7.77 -1.20
N LEU A 83 -3.88 8.34 -1.27
CA LEU A 83 -4.62 8.55 -2.51
C LEU A 83 -3.90 9.53 -3.44
N GLU A 84 -3.35 10.62 -2.89
CA GLU A 84 -2.50 11.58 -3.62
C GLU A 84 -1.31 10.88 -4.26
N ILE A 85 -0.57 10.08 -3.47
CA ILE A 85 0.58 9.30 -3.95
C ILE A 85 0.16 8.36 -5.07
N CYS A 86 -0.93 7.62 -4.90
CA CYS A 86 -1.43 6.69 -5.90
C CYS A 86 -2.11 7.37 -7.11
N ASN A 87 -2.19 8.71 -7.13
CA ASN A 87 -2.86 9.50 -8.15
C ASN A 87 -4.34 9.08 -8.33
N ILE A 88 -5.03 8.78 -7.22
CA ILE A 88 -6.45 8.44 -7.19
C ILE A 88 -7.21 9.73 -6.90
N THR A 89 -7.92 10.26 -7.89
CA THR A 89 -8.60 11.57 -7.82
C THR A 89 -10.11 11.46 -7.92
N GLU A 90 -10.64 10.31 -8.35
CA GLU A 90 -12.07 10.08 -8.53
C GLU A 90 -12.47 8.68 -8.00
N PRO A 91 -13.51 8.56 -7.16
CA PRO A 91 -14.29 9.68 -6.59
C PRO A 91 -13.45 10.52 -5.61
N SER A 92 -14.03 11.59 -5.04
CA SER A 92 -13.28 12.48 -4.13
C SER A 92 -12.76 11.74 -2.90
N GLU A 93 -11.69 12.26 -2.29
CA GLU A 93 -11.06 11.66 -1.11
C GLU A 93 -12.05 11.42 0.03
N GLU A 94 -13.02 12.33 0.23
CA GLU A 94 -14.03 12.20 1.29
C GLU A 94 -15.03 11.08 0.99
N VAL A 95 -15.37 10.88 -0.29
CA VAL A 95 -16.24 9.77 -0.70
C VAL A 95 -15.52 8.45 -0.47
N ILE A 96 -14.27 8.34 -0.91
CA ILE A 96 -13.45 7.13 -0.71
C ILE A 96 -13.29 6.83 0.78
N PHE A 97 -12.97 7.85 1.59
CA PHE A 97 -12.83 7.69 3.03
C PHE A 97 -14.12 7.17 3.67
N HIS A 98 -15.28 7.73 3.30
CA HIS A 98 -16.57 7.30 3.83
C HIS A 98 -16.97 5.88 3.38
N GLU A 99 -16.59 5.47 2.17
CA GLU A 99 -16.79 4.10 1.70
C GLU A 99 -15.91 3.09 2.44
N MET A 100 -14.67 3.47 2.77
CA MET A 100 -13.77 2.65 3.59
C MET A 100 -14.27 2.49 5.03
N ASP A 101 -14.73 3.58 5.66
CA ASP A 101 -15.22 3.66 7.06
C ASP A 101 -16.63 3.08 7.23
N SER A 102 -16.93 1.95 6.57
CA SER A 102 -18.29 1.46 6.41
C SER A 102 -18.72 0.41 7.44
N GLU A 103 -17.79 -0.30 8.09
CA GLU A 103 -18.13 -1.30 9.11
C GLU A 103 -18.52 -0.63 10.43
N ILE A 104 -17.69 0.31 10.89
CA ILE A 104 -17.91 1.11 12.10
C ILE A 104 -17.57 2.56 11.78
N VAL A 105 -18.58 3.39 11.52
CA VAL A 105 -18.39 4.81 11.19
C VAL A 105 -17.83 5.59 12.39
N ASP A 106 -16.52 5.58 12.57
CA ASP A 106 -15.81 6.21 13.68
C ASP A 106 -14.70 7.18 13.24
N ASN A 107 -14.56 7.40 11.92
CA ASN A 107 -13.51 8.19 11.28
C ASN A 107 -12.11 7.60 11.47
N GLN A 108 -12.00 6.27 11.60
CA GLN A 108 -10.75 5.54 11.71
C GLN A 108 -10.80 4.30 10.83
N ILE A 109 -9.93 4.26 9.82
CA ILE A 109 -9.85 3.12 8.92
C ILE A 109 -8.93 2.07 9.55
N SER A 110 -9.50 0.90 9.85
CA SER A 110 -8.75 -0.27 10.31
C SER A 110 -7.95 -0.92 9.16
N TYR A 111 -7.04 -1.83 9.52
CA TYR A 111 -6.28 -2.61 8.54
C TYR A 111 -7.21 -3.39 7.59
N SER A 112 -8.25 -4.03 8.14
CA SER A 112 -9.20 -4.82 7.34
C SER A 112 -9.99 -3.94 6.40
N GLU A 113 -10.52 -2.81 6.85
CA GLU A 113 -11.27 -1.88 6.00
C GLU A 113 -10.40 -1.36 4.85
N PHE A 114 -9.16 -0.95 5.14
CA PHE A 114 -8.23 -0.48 4.13
C PHE A 114 -7.94 -1.57 3.09
N VAL A 115 -7.51 -2.76 3.52
CA VAL A 115 -7.16 -3.86 2.60
C VAL A 115 -8.38 -4.34 1.82
N ASN A 116 -9.54 -4.48 2.47
CA ASN A 116 -10.77 -4.93 1.82
C ASN A 116 -11.26 -3.92 0.77
N TYR A 117 -11.13 -2.62 1.01
CA TYR A 117 -11.52 -1.62 0.01
C TYR A 117 -10.72 -1.76 -1.30
N PHE A 118 -9.43 -2.08 -1.23
CA PHE A 118 -8.59 -2.25 -2.42
C PHE A 118 -8.59 -3.67 -2.99
N CYS A 119 -8.95 -4.69 -2.20
CA CYS A 119 -8.75 -6.09 -2.57
C CYS A 119 -10.02 -6.96 -2.54
N ASP A 120 -11.12 -6.52 -1.93
CA ASP A 120 -12.34 -7.33 -1.82
C ASP A 120 -13.48 -6.78 -2.69
N PRO A 121 -13.92 -7.50 -3.74
CA PRO A 121 -15.03 -7.07 -4.59
C PRO A 121 -16.38 -7.01 -3.85
N ASN A 122 -16.51 -7.66 -2.69
CA ASN A 122 -17.72 -7.55 -1.86
C ASN A 122 -17.77 -6.20 -1.11
N THR A 123 -16.62 -5.62 -0.79
CA THR A 123 -16.50 -4.30 -0.16
C THR A 123 -16.49 -3.20 -1.21
N ASN A 124 -15.69 -3.37 -2.27
CA ASN A 124 -15.58 -2.43 -3.39
C ASN A 124 -15.67 -3.20 -4.72
N PRO A 125 -16.84 -3.21 -5.39
CA PRO A 125 -16.99 -3.89 -6.69
C PRO A 125 -16.04 -3.39 -7.79
N GLY A 126 -15.45 -2.21 -7.63
CA GLY A 126 -14.46 -1.63 -8.53
C GLY A 126 -13.01 -1.99 -8.22
N CYS A 127 -12.72 -2.78 -7.18
CA CYS A 127 -11.36 -3.01 -6.66
C CYS A 127 -10.38 -3.52 -7.73
N TYR A 128 -10.79 -4.44 -8.61
CA TYR A 128 -9.92 -4.94 -9.68
C TYR A 128 -9.62 -3.90 -10.77
N SER A 129 -10.59 -3.03 -11.07
CA SER A 129 -10.35 -1.92 -12.00
C SER A 129 -9.42 -0.89 -11.38
N LEU A 130 -9.57 -0.64 -10.08
CA LEU A 130 -8.71 0.24 -9.31
C LEU A 130 -7.29 -0.31 -9.19
N GLN A 131 -7.13 -1.60 -8.89
CA GLN A 131 -5.84 -2.30 -8.91
C GLN A 131 -5.14 -2.10 -10.25
N LYS A 132 -5.80 -2.46 -11.36
CA LYS A 132 -5.24 -2.33 -12.70
C LYS A 132 -4.84 -0.89 -13.02
N TYR A 133 -5.67 0.08 -12.60
CA TYR A 133 -5.35 1.50 -12.75
C TYR A 133 -4.08 1.87 -11.98
N MET A 134 -3.98 1.48 -10.71
CA MET A 134 -2.84 1.76 -9.83
C MET A 134 -1.56 1.14 -10.38
N GLU A 135 -1.58 -0.12 -10.80
CA GLU A 135 -0.40 -0.83 -11.31
C GLU A 135 0.17 -0.21 -12.59
N GLN A 136 -0.66 0.47 -13.38
CA GLN A 136 -0.23 1.24 -14.55
C GLN A 136 0.40 2.59 -14.19
N GLN A 137 0.17 3.12 -12.98
CA GLN A 137 0.70 4.42 -12.58
C GLN A 137 2.18 4.33 -12.22
N THR A 138 2.99 5.24 -12.76
CA THR A 138 4.40 5.40 -12.35
C THR A 138 4.52 5.68 -10.86
N ASN A 139 3.62 6.48 -10.27
CA ASN A 139 3.66 6.75 -8.85
C ASN A 139 3.47 5.47 -8.01
N PHE A 140 2.62 4.53 -8.42
CA PHE A 140 2.46 3.29 -7.66
C PHE A 140 3.73 2.43 -7.69
N GLN A 141 4.48 2.45 -8.80
CA GLN A 141 5.78 1.79 -8.89
C GLN A 141 6.82 2.45 -7.97
N ILE A 142 6.82 3.78 -7.87
CA ILE A 142 7.65 4.51 -6.89
C ILE A 142 7.26 4.14 -5.46
N LEU A 143 5.96 4.04 -5.17
CA LEU A 143 5.48 3.61 -3.85
C LEU A 143 5.92 2.17 -3.52
N ARG A 144 5.82 1.23 -4.47
CA ARG A 144 6.32 -0.14 -4.29
C ARG A 144 7.80 -0.16 -3.92
N GLU A 145 8.61 0.64 -4.62
CA GLU A 145 10.04 0.72 -4.34
C GLU A 145 10.34 1.37 -2.98
N ALA A 146 9.61 2.43 -2.62
CA ALA A 146 9.72 3.05 -1.30
C ALA A 146 9.38 2.07 -0.16
N LEU A 147 8.31 1.28 -0.33
CA LEU A 147 7.92 0.25 0.63
C LEU A 147 8.96 -0.88 0.73
N ARG A 148 9.56 -1.26 -0.39
CA ARG A 148 10.66 -2.25 -0.43
C ARG A 148 11.87 -1.77 0.36
N ILE A 149 12.29 -0.51 0.16
CA ILE A 149 13.42 0.09 0.90
C ILE A 149 13.11 0.14 2.40
N LEU A 150 11.88 0.55 2.78
CA LEU A 150 11.42 0.53 4.17
C LEU A 150 11.51 -0.87 4.80
N GLU A 151 11.04 -1.90 4.09
CA GLU A 151 11.08 -3.28 4.56
C GLU A 151 12.52 -3.74 4.81
N VAL A 152 13.40 -3.50 3.84
CA VAL A 152 14.83 -3.82 3.96
C VAL A 152 15.45 -3.11 5.16
N CYS A 153 15.25 -1.79 5.28
CA CYS A 153 15.79 -1.01 6.41
C CYS A 153 15.30 -1.53 7.77
N ASN A 154 14.04 -1.96 7.86
CA ASN A 154 13.49 -2.51 9.10
C ASN A 154 14.04 -3.91 9.42
N SER A 155 14.40 -4.72 8.42
CA SER A 155 15.02 -6.04 8.64
C SER A 155 16.48 -6.00 9.11
N LEU A 156 17.23 -4.93 8.80
CA LEU A 156 18.68 -4.85 9.08
C LEU A 156 19.05 -4.68 10.57
N LEU A 157 18.09 -4.49 11.47
CA LEU A 157 18.39 -4.28 12.90
C LEU A 157 18.50 -5.57 13.73
N ASP A 158 18.00 -6.71 13.26
CA ASP A 158 17.85 -7.91 14.11
C ASP A 158 19.15 -8.68 14.39
N GLU A 159 20.27 -8.36 13.70
CA GLU A 159 21.49 -9.18 13.83
C GLU A 159 22.42 -8.80 15.00
N SER A 160 22.20 -7.67 15.69
CA SER A 160 23.13 -7.21 16.74
C SER A 160 22.82 -7.73 18.17
N SER A 161 21.87 -8.65 18.34
CA SER A 161 21.56 -9.25 19.66
C SER A 161 22.27 -10.58 19.93
N ASN A 162 23.47 -10.79 19.37
CA ASN A 162 24.36 -11.90 19.73
C ASN A 162 25.13 -11.67 21.04
N ALA A 163 24.43 -11.26 22.10
CA ALA A 163 24.94 -11.44 23.45
C ALA A 163 24.71 -12.91 23.87
N PRO A 164 25.72 -13.64 24.39
CA PRO A 164 25.54 -15.01 24.84
C PRO A 164 24.73 -15.03 26.14
N HIS A 165 23.41 -14.95 26.03
CA HIS A 165 22.51 -15.12 27.17
C HIS A 165 22.04 -16.57 27.27
N ALA A 166 22.24 -17.11 28.47
CA ALA A 166 21.96 -18.48 28.85
C ALA A 166 20.51 -18.90 28.57
N ASN A 167 20.39 -20.13 28.07
CA ASN A 167 19.20 -21.00 28.01
C ASN A 167 18.02 -20.55 28.89
N THR A 168 17.07 -19.82 28.30
CA THR A 168 15.66 -19.93 28.67
C THR A 168 14.87 -20.07 27.38
N GLY A 169 14.34 -21.29 27.16
CA GLY A 169 13.63 -21.66 25.96
C GLY A 169 12.32 -20.90 25.86
N THR A 170 12.30 -19.85 25.06
CA THR A 170 11.06 -19.34 24.45
C THR A 170 11.45 -18.89 23.05
N PRO A 171 10.90 -19.49 21.98
CA PRO A 171 11.18 -19.04 20.62
C PRO A 171 10.65 -17.61 20.49
N ASN A 172 11.57 -16.65 20.51
CA ASN A 172 11.26 -15.26 20.27
C ASN A 172 10.91 -15.14 18.78
N ASN A 173 9.62 -15.12 18.47
CA ASN A 173 9.10 -14.66 17.18
C ASN A 173 9.33 -13.15 17.07
N ASN A 174 10.60 -12.73 17.06
CA ASN A 174 11.02 -11.37 16.76
C ASN A 174 10.85 -11.17 15.25
N LYS A 175 9.60 -11.09 14.82
CA LYS A 175 9.27 -10.60 13.49
C LYS A 175 9.61 -9.11 13.53
N SER A 176 10.62 -8.68 12.79
CA SER A 176 10.95 -7.27 12.58
C SER A 176 9.64 -6.48 12.43
N GLU A 177 9.37 -5.59 13.39
CA GLU A 177 8.15 -4.79 13.40
C GLU A 177 8.31 -3.76 12.26
N PHE A 178 7.63 -3.97 11.12
CA PHE A 178 7.60 -2.98 10.03
C PHE A 178 6.98 -1.69 10.56
N THR A 179 7.81 -0.67 10.83
CA THR A 179 7.36 0.51 11.56
C THR A 179 6.80 1.62 10.67
N GLY A 180 6.99 1.51 9.35
CA GLY A 180 6.70 2.59 8.41
C GLY A 180 7.68 3.77 8.49
N ARG A 181 8.74 3.64 9.30
CA ARG A 181 9.74 4.68 9.54
C ARG A 181 11.14 4.08 9.38
N ILE A 182 12.10 4.91 9.01
CA ILE A 182 13.52 4.56 8.96
C ILE A 182 14.26 5.50 9.90
N THR A 183 14.81 4.96 10.98
CA THR A 183 15.72 5.71 11.85
C THR A 183 17.08 5.88 11.19
N TYR A 184 17.85 6.90 11.60
CA TYR A 184 19.18 7.13 11.04
C TYR A 184 20.09 5.89 11.14
N LYS A 185 20.01 5.15 12.25
CA LYS A 185 20.77 3.90 12.44
C LYS A 185 20.38 2.81 11.43
N GLN A 186 19.10 2.67 11.10
CA GLN A 186 18.64 1.73 10.05
C GLN A 186 19.15 2.18 8.69
N PHE A 187 19.03 3.46 8.40
CA PHE A 187 19.47 4.04 7.14
C PHE A 187 20.98 3.90 6.93
N GLN A 188 21.80 4.12 7.96
CA GLN A 188 23.25 3.94 7.89
C GLN A 188 23.63 2.52 7.46
N LYS A 189 22.97 1.49 8.01
CA LYS A 189 23.21 0.11 7.58
C LYS A 189 22.80 -0.12 6.14
N PHE A 190 21.64 0.38 5.74
CA PHE A 190 21.18 0.29 4.36
C PHE A 190 22.16 0.98 3.39
N ALA A 191 22.64 2.18 3.74
CA ALA A 191 23.58 2.95 2.94
C ALA A 191 24.94 2.26 2.80
N ASP A 192 25.47 1.66 3.87
CA ASP A 192 26.73 0.93 3.87
C ASP A 192 26.61 -0.42 3.12
N GLU A 193 25.63 -1.24 3.49
CA GLU A 193 25.52 -2.63 3.02
C GLU A 193 24.99 -2.74 1.58
N LEU A 194 24.11 -1.82 1.15
CA LEU A 194 23.42 -1.93 -0.15
C LEU A 194 23.79 -0.83 -1.14
N LEU A 195 24.09 0.38 -0.65
CA LEU A 195 24.49 1.50 -1.50
C LEU A 195 26.00 1.73 -1.54
N HIS A 196 26.75 1.12 -0.61
CA HIS A 196 28.20 1.28 -0.46
C HIS A 196 28.64 2.74 -0.34
N LEU A 197 27.86 3.55 0.38
CA LEU A 197 28.15 4.96 0.64
C LEU A 197 29.09 5.11 1.83
N ASP A 198 29.99 6.10 1.76
CA ASP A 198 30.77 6.48 2.94
C ASP A 198 29.91 7.25 3.98
N PRO A 199 30.38 7.46 5.22
CA PRO A 199 29.60 8.14 6.25
C PRO A 199 29.16 9.57 5.89
N GLY A 200 29.98 10.32 5.14
CA GLY A 200 29.65 11.68 4.72
C GLY A 200 28.58 11.70 3.65
N GLN A 201 28.69 10.80 2.65
CA GLN A 201 27.66 10.61 1.62
C GLN A 201 26.33 10.12 2.21
N THR A 202 26.42 9.22 3.20
CA THR A 202 25.25 8.71 3.94
C THR A 202 24.52 9.82 4.68
N GLU A 203 25.26 10.69 5.37
CA GLU A 203 24.70 11.83 6.08
C GLU A 203 24.08 12.85 5.12
N GLU A 204 24.76 13.16 4.01
CA GLU A 204 24.21 14.04 2.98
C GLU A 204 22.91 13.49 2.40
N LEU A 205 22.89 12.19 2.04
CA LEU A 205 21.69 11.55 1.50
C LEU A 205 20.55 11.49 2.53
N TRP A 206 20.86 11.26 3.80
CA TRP A 206 19.88 11.30 4.88
C TRP A 206 19.15 12.64 4.91
N TYR A 207 19.88 13.77 4.97
CA TYR A 207 19.28 15.10 5.00
C TYR A 207 18.55 15.48 3.70
N GLN A 208 18.88 14.83 2.57
CA GLN A 208 18.10 15.00 1.35
C GLN A 208 16.73 14.32 1.40
N ILE A 209 16.59 13.23 2.18
CA ILE A 209 15.35 12.47 2.30
C ILE A 209 14.54 12.98 3.50
N ASP A 210 15.16 13.14 4.67
CA ASP A 210 14.56 13.69 5.91
C ASP A 210 14.39 15.22 5.77
N ALA A 211 13.48 15.62 4.90
CA ALA A 211 13.33 17.01 4.45
C ALA A 211 12.75 17.94 5.52
N ASP A 212 12.08 17.41 6.55
CA ASP A 212 11.51 18.18 7.64
C ASP A 212 12.32 18.11 8.96
N ASP A 213 13.48 17.43 8.95
CA ASP A 213 14.37 17.25 10.10
C ASP A 213 13.63 16.60 11.29
N SER A 214 12.74 15.64 11.02
CA SER A 214 12.04 14.89 12.09
C SER A 214 12.97 13.94 12.84
N GLY A 215 14.09 13.57 12.21
CA GLY A 215 15.02 12.56 12.69
C GLY A 215 14.61 11.12 12.32
N ASP A 216 13.60 10.95 11.47
CA ASP A 216 13.18 9.67 10.91
C ASP A 216 12.51 9.79 9.54
N ILE A 217 12.99 9.03 8.56
CA ILE A 217 12.40 9.05 7.21
C ILE A 217 11.06 8.32 7.20
N ARG A 218 10.02 9.00 6.73
CA ARG A 218 8.67 8.47 6.48
C ARG A 218 8.48 8.05 5.02
N ILE A 219 7.39 7.33 4.78
CA ILE A 219 7.08 6.82 3.43
C ILE A 219 6.88 7.94 2.39
N ASP A 220 6.26 9.05 2.77
CA ASP A 220 6.00 10.18 1.88
C ASP A 220 7.28 10.93 1.52
N GLU A 221 8.20 11.11 2.47
CA GLU A 221 9.53 11.68 2.22
C GLU A 221 10.36 10.81 1.28
N LEU A 222 10.40 9.50 1.55
CA LEU A 222 11.12 8.55 0.69
C LEU A 222 10.51 8.51 -0.72
N PHE A 223 9.18 8.54 -0.81
CA PHE A 223 8.46 8.61 -2.08
C PHE A 223 8.81 9.89 -2.85
N ASP A 224 8.75 11.06 -2.21
CA ASP A 224 9.03 12.35 -2.85
C ASP A 224 10.50 12.46 -3.30
N TRP A 225 11.42 11.90 -2.51
CA TRP A 225 12.82 11.79 -2.91
C TRP A 225 12.99 10.89 -4.15
N LEU A 226 12.45 9.66 -4.15
CA LEU A 226 12.53 8.76 -5.31
C LEU A 226 11.91 9.38 -6.56
N LYS A 227 10.76 10.04 -6.42
CA LYS A 227 10.09 10.76 -7.50
C LYS A 227 10.98 11.87 -8.05
N THR A 228 11.66 12.61 -7.18
CA THR A 228 12.63 13.64 -7.59
C THR A 228 13.81 13.04 -8.36
N GLN A 229 14.34 11.89 -7.92
CA GLN A 229 15.43 11.22 -8.63
C GLN A 229 15.02 10.67 -10.00
N LEU A 230 13.80 10.13 -10.10
CA LEU A 230 13.22 9.72 -11.38
C LEU A 230 13.09 10.89 -12.35
N LEU A 231 12.59 12.05 -11.89
CA LEU A 231 12.47 13.25 -12.73
C LEU A 231 13.82 13.82 -13.17
N LYS A 232 14.89 13.61 -12.39
CA LYS A 232 16.27 13.96 -12.76
C LYS A 232 16.90 12.96 -13.73
N GLY A 233 16.26 11.83 -14.02
CA GLY A 233 16.82 10.74 -14.82
C GLY A 233 17.93 9.96 -14.09
N GLN A 234 17.97 10.02 -12.76
CA GLN A 234 18.92 9.27 -11.94
C GLN A 234 18.40 7.88 -11.56
N ILE A 235 17.13 7.62 -11.83
CA ILE A 235 16.50 6.30 -11.72
C ILE A 235 15.94 5.96 -13.09
N GLU A 236 16.21 4.76 -13.56
CA GLU A 236 15.59 4.21 -14.76
C GLU A 236 14.47 3.26 -14.37
N LYS A 237 13.40 3.29 -15.14
CA LYS A 237 12.32 2.32 -15.05
C LYS A 237 12.62 1.20 -16.03
N ASP A 238 12.73 -0.02 -15.54
CA ASP A 238 12.83 -1.20 -16.39
C ASP A 238 11.51 -1.32 -17.19
N GLU A 239 11.62 -1.33 -18.52
CA GLU A 239 10.45 -1.33 -19.41
C GLU A 239 9.64 -2.64 -19.35
N THR A 240 10.27 -3.73 -18.89
CA THR A 240 9.68 -5.08 -18.90
C THR A 240 8.96 -5.39 -17.59
N THR A 241 9.59 -5.06 -16.48
CA THR A 241 9.14 -5.37 -15.12
C THR A 241 8.49 -4.18 -14.44
N GLY A 242 8.72 -2.96 -14.94
CA GLY A 242 8.30 -1.73 -14.29
C GLY A 242 9.09 -1.36 -13.03
N ALA A 243 10.08 -2.18 -12.66
CA ALA A 243 10.93 -1.95 -11.49
C ALA A 243 11.80 -0.71 -11.67
N LEU A 244 12.08 -0.01 -10.56
CA LEU A 244 12.93 1.17 -10.56
C LEU A 244 14.35 0.78 -10.15
N THR A 245 15.34 1.08 -10.98
CA THR A 245 16.75 0.84 -10.69
C THR A 245 17.50 2.16 -10.56
N LEU A 246 18.22 2.34 -9.44
CA LEU A 246 19.09 3.49 -9.25
C LEU A 246 20.31 3.39 -10.18
N ASN A 247 20.54 4.43 -11.00
CA ASN A 247 21.77 4.53 -11.77
C ASN A 247 22.92 4.91 -10.84
N GLN A 248 23.70 3.91 -10.40
CA GLN A 248 24.88 4.11 -9.54
C GLN A 248 26.07 4.82 -10.24
N GLN A 249 25.89 5.38 -11.44
CA GLN A 249 27.00 5.83 -12.31
C GLN A 249 27.41 7.30 -12.20
N GLN A 250 26.98 8.04 -11.17
CA GLN A 250 27.44 9.42 -10.97
C GLN A 250 27.81 9.70 -9.51
N SER A 251 29.01 9.25 -9.13
CA SER A 251 29.78 9.74 -7.98
C SER A 251 31.12 10.28 -8.48
#